data_AF-A0A2Z2MMJ5-F1
#
_entry.id   AF-A0A2Z2MMJ5-F1
#
_cell.length_a   1.000
_cell.length_b   1.000
_cell.length_c   1.000
_cell.angle_alpha   90.00
_cell.angle_beta   90.00
_cell.angle_gamma   90.00
#
_symmetry.space_group_name_H-M   'P 1'
#
loop_
_entity.id
_entity.type
_entity.pdbx_description
1 polymer ?
#
loop_
_entity_poly.entity_id
_entity_poly.type
_entity_poly.pdbx_seq_one_letter_code
_entity_poly.pdbx_strand_id
1 'polypeptide(L)'
;MSGERELDMDIVSFRLFFRTYLKVLYYVRSILLGLFIIIALFGLVLARQEHLSIWNGMYFAFITAFTVGYGDLSPTTPVSKVLCALVLPILGMVLTGIMVAAAMQAIGRLYKAKLENEVQK
;
A
#
# COMPACT_ATOMS: atom_id res chain seq x y z
N MET A 1 5.14 19.85 -34.32
CA MET A 1 4.80 18.54 -34.93
C MET A 1 5.51 17.32 -34.34
N SER A 2 6.80 17.34 -33.93
CA SER A 2 7.41 16.22 -33.18
C SER A 2 7.16 16.33 -31.67
N GLY A 3 7.38 17.52 -31.08
CA GLY A 3 7.20 17.74 -29.63
C GLY A 3 5.76 17.63 -29.12
N GLU A 4 4.76 18.02 -29.92
CA GLU A 4 3.34 17.86 -29.54
C GLU A 4 2.91 16.39 -29.49
N ARG A 5 3.44 15.55 -30.38
CA ARG A 5 3.19 14.09 -30.38
C ARG A 5 3.85 13.37 -29.22
N GLU A 6 5.00 13.86 -28.77
CA GLU A 6 5.71 13.31 -27.61
C GLU A 6 4.95 13.60 -26.32
N LEU A 7 4.49 14.86 -26.14
CA LEU A 7 3.69 15.28 -24.99
C LEU A 7 2.34 14.52 -24.89
N ASP A 8 1.66 14.33 -26.02
CA ASP A 8 0.40 13.57 -26.07
C ASP A 8 0.60 12.10 -25.66
N MET A 9 1.73 11.49 -26.02
CA MET A 9 2.03 10.12 -25.62
C MET A 9 2.28 9.99 -24.12
N ASP A 10 3.00 10.93 -23.50
CA ASP A 10 3.28 10.89 -22.06
C ASP A 10 1.99 10.99 -21.23
N ILE A 11 1.07 11.86 -21.64
CA ILE A 11 -0.24 12.01 -20.99
C ILE A 11 -1.07 10.72 -21.12
N VAL A 12 -1.06 10.10 -22.30
CA VAL A 12 -1.79 8.84 -22.54
C VAL A 12 -1.19 7.69 -21.72
N SER A 13 0.14 7.58 -21.66
CA SER A 13 0.84 6.59 -20.83
C SER A 13 0.56 6.78 -19.35
N PHE A 14 0.59 8.01 -18.84
CA PHE A 14 0.25 8.32 -17.46
C PHE A 14 -1.19 7.93 -17.12
N ARG A 15 -2.15 8.31 -17.98
CA ARG A 15 -3.56 7.95 -17.80
C ARG A 15 -3.79 6.44 -17.86
N LEU A 16 -3.09 5.74 -18.75
CA LEU A 16 -3.19 4.29 -18.88
C LEU A 16 -2.61 3.56 -17.66
N PHE A 17 -1.49 4.05 -17.12
CA PHE A 17 -0.91 3.55 -15.88
C PHE A 17 -1.91 3.68 -14.74
N PHE A 18 -2.39 4.90 -14.48
CA PHE A 18 -3.24 5.20 -13.34
C PHE A 18 -4.57 4.44 -13.43
N ARG A 19 -5.17 4.37 -14.62
CA ARG A 19 -6.40 3.58 -14.85
C ARG A 19 -6.18 2.09 -14.60
N THR A 20 -5.05 1.54 -14.99
CA THR A 20 -4.73 0.12 -14.77
C THR A 20 -4.45 -0.15 -13.30
N TYR A 21 -3.65 0.71 -12.67
CA TYR A 21 -3.33 0.64 -11.25
C TYR A 21 -4.59 0.68 -10.38
N LEU A 22 -5.45 1.68 -10.57
CA LEU A 22 -6.72 1.79 -9.85
C LEU A 22 -7.66 0.61 -10.10
N LYS A 23 -7.68 0.05 -11.32
CA LYS A 23 -8.44 -1.17 -11.59
C LYS A 23 -7.92 -2.34 -10.77
N VAL A 24 -6.61 -2.58 -10.74
CA VAL A 24 -6.03 -3.66 -9.93
C VAL A 24 -6.36 -3.45 -8.45
N LEU A 25 -6.20 -2.23 -7.92
CA LEU A 25 -6.59 -1.90 -6.55
C LEU A 25 -8.08 -2.15 -6.28
N TYR A 26 -8.96 -1.82 -7.22
CA TYR A 26 -10.39 -2.10 -7.12
C TYR A 26 -10.67 -3.60 -7.09
N TYR A 27 -9.97 -4.41 -7.88
CA TYR A 27 -10.11 -5.87 -7.86
C TYR A 27 -9.66 -6.48 -6.53
N VAL A 28 -8.56 -6.01 -5.95
CA VAL A 28 -8.03 -6.53 -4.66
C VAL A 28 -8.60 -5.80 -3.44
N ARG A 29 -9.61 -4.93 -3.61
CA ARG A 29 -10.14 -4.07 -2.55
C ARG A 29 -10.55 -4.84 -1.30
N SER A 30 -11.14 -6.02 -1.44
CA SER A 30 -11.58 -6.83 -0.30
C SER A 30 -10.40 -7.30 0.55
N ILE A 31 -9.28 -7.65 -0.08
CA ILE A 31 -8.05 -8.05 0.60
C ILE A 31 -7.44 -6.85 1.33
N LEU A 32 -7.35 -5.70 0.65
CA LEU A 32 -6.83 -4.46 1.26
C LEU A 32 -7.68 -4.05 2.46
N LEU A 33 -9.01 -4.00 2.32
CA LEU A 33 -9.91 -3.69 3.44
C LEU A 33 -9.78 -4.69 4.58
N GLY A 34 -9.63 -5.98 4.28
CA GLY A 34 -9.35 -7.00 5.28
C GLY A 34 -8.06 -6.73 6.06
N LEU A 35 -6.96 -6.40 5.38
CA LEU A 35 -5.69 -6.03 6.01
C LEU A 35 -5.82 -4.77 6.88
N PHE A 36 -6.48 -3.73 6.38
CA PHE A 36 -6.75 -2.51 7.15
C PHE A 36 -7.56 -2.79 8.41
N ILE A 37 -8.60 -3.64 8.32
CA ILE A 37 -9.41 -4.05 9.47
C ILE A 37 -8.57 -4.87 10.46
N ILE A 38 -7.74 -5.80 9.99
CA ILE A 38 -6.87 -6.60 10.87
C ILE A 38 -5.87 -5.70 11.61
N ILE A 39 -5.23 -4.75 10.92
CA ILE A 39 -4.31 -3.78 11.53
C ILE A 39 -5.07 -2.93 12.56
N ALA A 40 -6.29 -2.48 12.23
CA ALA A 40 -7.14 -1.74 13.16
C ALA A 40 -7.50 -2.55 14.42
N LEU A 41 -7.84 -3.83 14.27
CA LEU A 41 -8.12 -4.72 15.41
C LEU A 41 -6.90 -4.87 16.32
N PHE A 42 -5.69 -5.01 15.75
CA PHE A 42 -4.47 -4.98 16.55
C PHE A 42 -4.22 -3.63 17.21
N GLY A 43 -4.60 -2.51 16.57
CA GLY A 43 -4.60 -1.19 17.21
C GLY A 43 -5.50 -1.10 18.43
N LEU A 44 -6.68 -1.75 18.41
CA LEU A 44 -7.54 -1.85 19.59
C LEU A 44 -6.91 -2.72 20.69
N VAL A 45 -6.21 -3.78 20.32
CA VAL A 45 -5.46 -4.62 21.27
C VAL A 45 -4.32 -3.82 21.90
N LEU A 46 -3.55 -3.07 21.11
CA LEU A 46 -2.48 -2.20 21.62
C LEU A 46 -3.03 -1.10 22.52
N ALA A 47 -4.17 -0.49 22.17
CA ALA A 47 -4.84 0.49 23.03
C ALA A 47 -5.15 -0.10 24.42
N ARG A 48 -5.64 -1.35 24.44
CA ARG A 48 -5.95 -2.06 25.69
C ARG A 48 -4.71 -2.45 26.48
N GLN A 49 -3.68 -2.97 25.82
CA GLN A 49 -2.45 -3.47 26.47
C GLN A 49 -1.57 -2.34 27.02
N GLU A 50 -1.46 -1.24 26.29
CA GLU A 50 -0.60 -0.11 26.65
C GLU A 50 -1.38 1.03 27.35
N HIS A 51 -2.64 0.78 27.73
CA HIS A 51 -3.53 1.77 28.35
C HIS A 51 -3.64 3.09 27.56
N LEU A 52 -3.58 2.99 26.23
CA LEU A 52 -3.69 4.14 25.33
C LEU A 52 -5.16 4.43 24.99
N SER A 53 -5.42 5.65 24.53
CA SER A 53 -6.69 5.95 23.86
C SER A 53 -6.85 5.08 22.61
N ILE A 54 -8.11 4.83 22.20
CA ILE A 54 -8.40 4.07 20.97
C ILE A 54 -7.67 4.71 19.77
N TRP A 55 -7.70 6.03 19.68
CA TRP A 55 -7.01 6.78 18.62
C TRP A 55 -5.50 6.55 18.62
N ASN A 56 -4.86 6.59 19.79
CA ASN A 56 -3.42 6.39 19.91
C ASN A 56 -3.02 4.94 19.61
N GLY A 57 -3.80 3.94 20.02
CA GLY A 57 -3.53 2.54 19.68
C GLY A 57 -3.70 2.26 18.19
N MET A 58 -4.71 2.86 17.55
CA MET A 58 -4.91 2.81 16.10
C MET A 58 -3.75 3.46 15.36
N TYR A 59 -3.39 4.69 15.74
CA TYR A 59 -2.24 5.40 15.20
C TYR A 59 -0.96 4.56 15.36
N PHE A 60 -0.71 4.02 16.55
CA PHE A 60 0.46 3.19 16.83
C PHE A 60 0.52 1.95 15.92
N ALA A 61 -0.59 1.22 15.77
CA ALA A 61 -0.65 0.07 14.88
C ALA A 61 -0.37 0.43 13.42
N PHE A 62 -0.94 1.54 12.92
CA PHE A 62 -0.73 1.97 11.53
C PHE A 62 0.70 2.43 11.28
N ILE A 63 1.29 3.27 12.13
CA ILE A 63 2.67 3.73 11.92
C ILE A 63 3.67 2.57 12.02
N THR A 64 3.39 1.55 12.84
CA THR A 64 4.20 0.34 12.91
C THR A 64 4.00 -0.55 11.68
N ALA A 65 2.76 -0.77 11.24
CA ALA A 65 2.49 -1.55 10.03
C ALA A 65 3.07 -0.89 8.78
N PHE A 66 2.96 0.43 8.62
CA PHE A 66 3.59 1.15 7.52
C PHE A 66 5.10 1.35 7.70
N THR A 67 5.70 0.79 8.74
CA THR A 67 7.14 0.89 9.05
C THR A 67 7.63 2.34 9.16
N VAL A 68 6.74 3.28 9.48
CA VAL A 68 7.07 4.70 9.71
C VAL A 68 7.78 4.85 11.05
N GLY A 69 7.21 4.29 12.12
CA GLY A 69 7.84 4.16 13.43
C GLY A 69 8.41 5.47 14.01
N TYR A 70 7.58 6.51 14.19
CA TYR A 70 8.02 7.80 14.74
C TYR A 70 8.70 7.72 16.11
N GLY A 71 8.40 6.68 16.91
CA GLY A 71 9.04 6.43 18.21
C GLY A 71 8.44 7.23 19.37
N ASP A 72 7.38 8.00 19.13
CA ASP A 72 6.59 8.70 20.14
C ASP A 72 5.78 7.73 21.02
N LEU A 73 5.37 6.58 20.47
CA LEU A 73 4.78 5.47 21.20
C LEU A 73 5.67 4.23 21.09
N SER A 74 5.86 3.53 22.21
CA SER A 74 6.73 2.36 22.30
C SER A 74 6.05 1.25 23.11
N PRO A 75 6.22 -0.03 22.73
CA PRO A 75 5.54 -1.13 23.40
C PRO A 75 6.24 -1.44 24.73
N THR A 76 5.50 -1.40 25.84
CA THR A 76 6.03 -1.69 27.18
C THR A 76 5.76 -3.14 27.58
N THR A 77 4.60 -3.69 27.20
CA THR A 77 4.17 -5.04 27.56
C THR A 77 4.79 -6.11 26.65
N PRO A 78 4.97 -7.36 27.12
CA PRO A 78 5.47 -8.45 26.29
C PRO A 78 4.59 -8.72 25.05
N VAL A 79 3.27 -8.63 25.20
CA VAL A 79 2.31 -8.83 24.11
C VAL A 79 2.49 -7.76 23.03
N SER A 80 2.48 -6.48 23.41
CA SER A 80 2.68 -5.40 22.46
C SER A 80 4.03 -5.46 21.76
N LYS A 81 5.09 -5.89 22.46
CA LYS A 81 6.42 -6.08 21.84
C LYS A 81 6.37 -7.10 20.72
N VAL A 82 5.72 -8.24 20.92
CA VAL A 82 5.56 -9.27 19.88
C VAL A 82 4.69 -8.74 18.72
N LEU A 83 3.59 -8.06 19.02
CA LEU A 83 2.72 -7.49 18.00
C LEU A 83 3.47 -6.45 17.14
N CYS A 84 4.20 -5.53 17.78
CA CYS A 84 4.93 -4.47 17.09
C CYS A 84 6.18 -4.98 16.36
N ALA A 85 6.88 -5.98 16.88
CA ALA A 85 8.13 -6.47 16.29
C ALA A 85 7.90 -7.47 15.14
N LEU A 86 6.84 -8.28 15.20
CA LEU A 86 6.62 -9.37 14.25
C LEU A 86 5.33 -9.19 13.47
N VAL A 87 4.20 -9.08 14.16
CA VAL A 87 2.88 -9.21 13.51
C VAL A 87 2.56 -8.02 12.62
N LEU A 88 2.64 -6.80 13.15
CA LEU A 88 2.29 -5.58 12.43
C LEU A 88 3.23 -5.32 11.22
N PRO A 89 4.57 -5.45 11.33
CA PRO A 89 5.45 -5.30 10.17
C PRO A 89 5.16 -6.32 9.07
N ILE A 90 4.84 -7.57 9.40
CA ILE A 90 4.49 -8.59 8.39
C ILE A 90 3.21 -8.20 7.65
N LEU A 91 2.17 -7.77 8.37
CA LEU A 91 0.93 -7.29 7.75
C LEU A 91 1.18 -6.07 6.85
N GLY A 92 2.04 -5.16 7.31
CA GLY A 92 2.53 -4.01 6.57
C GLY A 92 3.25 -4.35 5.28
N MET A 93 4.18 -5.31 5.33
CA MET A 93 4.90 -5.81 4.16
C MET A 93 3.96 -6.46 3.15
N VAL A 94 2.95 -7.21 3.60
CA VAL A 94 1.93 -7.78 2.70
C VAL A 94 1.12 -6.67 2.04
N LEU A 95 0.66 -5.67 2.81
CA LEU A 95 -0.10 -4.53 2.29
C LEU A 95 0.70 -3.76 1.23
N THR A 96 1.93 -3.35 1.57
CA THR A 96 2.82 -2.61 0.66
C THR A 96 3.24 -3.47 -0.54
N GLY A 97 3.47 -4.77 -0.35
CA GLY A 97 3.75 -5.72 -1.42
C GLY A 97 2.62 -5.83 -2.45
N ILE A 98 1.37 -5.83 -2.01
CA ILE A 98 0.20 -5.79 -2.91
C ILE A 98 0.19 -4.48 -3.72
N MET A 99 0.50 -3.35 -3.08
CA MET A 99 0.56 -2.05 -3.75
C MET A 99 1.67 -2.00 -4.81
N VAL A 100 2.85 -2.54 -4.50
CA VAL A 100 3.97 -2.66 -5.43
C VAL A 100 3.62 -3.59 -6.58
N ALA A 101 3.01 -4.74 -6.31
CA ALA A 101 2.58 -5.69 -7.34
C ALA A 101 1.53 -5.07 -8.28
N ALA A 102 0.59 -4.27 -7.74
CA ALA A 102 -0.37 -3.54 -8.54
C ALA A 102 0.30 -2.50 -9.46
N ALA A 103 1.29 -1.77 -8.95
CA ALA A 103 2.08 -0.83 -9.74
C ALA A 103 2.85 -1.56 -10.85
N MET A 104 3.45 -2.70 -10.53
CA MET A 104 4.20 -3.51 -11.50
C MET A 104 3.32 -4.08 -12.60
N GLN A 105 2.11 -4.53 -12.29
CA GLN A 105 1.14 -4.94 -13.29
C GLN A 105 0.73 -3.77 -14.20
N ALA A 106 0.53 -2.57 -13.63
CA ALA A 106 0.20 -1.40 -14.42
C ALA A 106 1.33 -1.01 -15.38
N ILE A 107 2.57 -1.02 -14.91
CA ILE A 107 3.77 -0.78 -15.74
C ILE A 107 3.90 -1.84 -16.83
N GLY A 108 3.72 -3.13 -16.51
CA GLY A 108 3.81 -4.21 -17.49
C GLY A 108 2.80 -4.09 -18.63
N ARG A 109 1.59 -3.58 -18.36
CA ARG A 109 0.60 -3.31 -19.41
C ARG A 109 0.99 -2.12 -20.29
N LEU A 110 1.63 -1.10 -19.74
CA LEU A 110 2.15 0.02 -20.53
C LEU A 110 3.22 -0.43 -21.51
N TYR A 111 4.20 -1.23 -21.04
CA TYR A 111 5.27 -1.73 -21.89
C TYR A 111 4.71 -2.57 -23.05
N LYS A 112 3.75 -3.46 -22.79
CA LYS A 112 3.09 -4.25 -23.85
C LYS A 112 2.35 -3.37 -24.86
N ALA A 113 1.57 -2.39 -24.38
CA ALA A 113 0.84 -1.47 -25.26
C ALA A 113 1.78 -0.62 -26.12
N LYS A 114 2.96 -0.24 -25.61
CA LYS A 114 3.94 0.52 -26.38
C LYS A 114 4.61 -0.34 -27.45
N LEU A 115 4.99 -1.58 -27.12
CA LEU A 115 5.55 -2.54 -28.07
C LEU A 115 4.60 -2.86 -29.22
N GLU A 116 3.30 -3.09 -28.93
CA GLU A 116 2.29 -3.33 -29.97
C GLU A 116 2.14 -2.14 -30.92
N ASN A 117 2.22 -0.91 -30.41
CA ASN A 117 2.15 0.31 -31.23
C ASN A 117 3.43 0.54 -32.08
N GLU A 118 4.58 0.04 -31.64
CA GLU A 118 5.83 0.11 -32.41
C GLU A 118 5.89 -0.95 -33.52
N VAL A 119 5.37 -2.17 -33.30
CA VAL A 119 5.34 -3.24 -34.31
C VAL A 119 4.37 -2.94 -35.46
N GLN A 120 3.31 -2.17 -35.20
CA GLN A 120 2.30 -1.82 -36.20
C GLN A 120 2.71 -0.64 -37.12
N LYS A 121 3.89 -0.05 -36.91
CA LYS A 121 4.34 1.19 -37.56
C LYS A 121 5.50 0.95 -38.50
#